data_AF-A0AB33BF95-F1
#
_entry.id   AF-A0AB33BF95-F1
#
_cell.length_a   1.000
_cell.length_b   1.000
_cell.length_c   1.000
_cell.angle_alpha   90.00
_cell.angle_beta   90.00
_cell.angle_gamma   90.00
#
_symmetry.space_group_name_H-M   'P 1'
#
loop_
_entity.id
_entity.type
_entity.pdbx_description
1 polymer ?
#
loop_
_entity_poly.entity_id
_entity_poly.type
_entity_poly.pdbx_seq_one_letter_code
_entity_poly.pdbx_strand_id
1 'polypeptide(L)'
;MITLNTITSIQKLKEILQEFDSCMYIERDSFFDKHYDLVKSESDIEQIRIAVKAAELKKGTRVKVDFTHVPDKGQNNIRFVGNGTVDLFDDNRVFGRLDDGQPFCCLVSDIEILDSEKLESAVNHEESKAINKVFFFICLVLGCAVVKGCGL
;
A
#
# COMPACT_ATOMS: atom_id res chain seq x y z
N MET A 1 11.73 14.82 -12.07
CA MET A 1 11.90 13.37 -11.80
C MET A 1 12.23 13.23 -10.32
N ILE A 2 11.27 12.77 -9.50
CA ILE A 2 11.42 12.65 -8.05
C ILE A 2 12.23 11.38 -7.77
N THR A 3 13.45 11.52 -7.25
CA THR A 3 14.29 10.36 -6.87
C THR A 3 13.97 9.97 -5.44
N LEU A 4 13.42 8.76 -5.23
CA LEU A 4 13.02 8.26 -3.91
C LEU A 4 14.08 7.34 -3.34
N ASN A 5 14.89 7.86 -2.42
CA ASN A 5 16.08 7.17 -1.93
C ASN A 5 15.92 6.66 -0.49
N THR A 6 14.81 6.97 0.20
CA THR A 6 14.63 6.62 1.63
C THR A 6 13.18 6.28 1.97
N ILE A 7 12.96 5.34 2.90
CA ILE A 7 11.64 5.00 3.45
C ILE A 7 10.90 6.24 3.95
N THR A 8 11.63 7.17 4.59
CA THR A 8 11.11 8.46 5.05
C THR A 8 10.58 9.34 3.92
N SER A 9 11.23 9.36 2.74
CA SER A 9 10.72 10.10 1.58
C SER A 9 9.41 9.50 1.03
N ILE A 10 9.28 8.17 1.02
CA ILE A 10 8.05 7.51 0.56
C ILE A 10 6.89 7.81 1.53
N GLN A 11 7.13 7.77 2.84
CA GLN A 11 6.10 8.07 3.83
C GLN A 11 5.58 9.50 3.70
N LYS A 12 6.46 10.48 3.49
CA LYS A 12 6.06 11.87 3.22
C LYS A 12 5.21 12.00 1.97
N LEU A 13 5.54 11.27 0.90
CA LEU A 13 4.72 11.27 -0.31
C LEU A 13 3.33 10.68 -0.07
N LYS A 14 3.23 9.61 0.74
CA LYS A 14 1.93 9.04 1.13
C LYS A 14 1.09 10.04 1.92
N GLU A 15 1.70 10.79 2.84
CA GLU A 15 1.01 11.85 3.61
C GLU A 15 0.47 12.94 2.68
N ILE A 16 1.26 13.36 1.68
CA ILE A 16 0.83 14.36 0.68
C ILE A 16 -0.34 13.83 -0.17
N LEU A 17 -0.28 12.57 -0.60
CA LEU A 17 -1.37 11.94 -1.33
C LEU A 17 -2.64 11.86 -0.48
N GLN A 18 -2.52 11.48 0.79
CA GLN A 18 -3.63 11.41 1.72
C GLN A 18 -4.26 12.78 1.97
N GLU A 19 -3.45 13.83 2.11
CA GLU A 19 -3.93 15.21 2.21
C GLU A 19 -4.69 15.60 0.94
N PHE A 20 -4.13 15.35 -0.25
CA PHE A 20 -4.79 15.64 -1.52
C PHE A 20 -6.13 14.89 -1.68
N ASP A 21 -6.17 13.60 -1.34
CA ASP A 21 -7.37 12.76 -1.42
C ASP A 21 -8.46 13.20 -0.43
N SER A 22 -8.08 13.87 0.64
CA SER A 22 -9.00 14.42 1.65
C SER A 22 -9.46 15.84 1.33
N CYS A 23 -8.76 16.55 0.44
CA CYS A 23 -9.08 17.94 0.09
C CYS A 23 -10.38 18.02 -0.72
N MET A 24 -11.23 18.96 -0.34
CA MET A 24 -12.36 19.35 -1.19
C MET A 24 -11.85 20.12 -2.41
N TYR A 25 -12.61 20.12 -3.52
CA TYR A 25 -12.19 20.80 -4.75
C TYR A 25 -11.79 22.27 -4.53
N ILE A 26 -12.52 22.98 -3.66
CA ILE A 26 -12.29 24.40 -3.33
C ILE A 26 -10.99 24.66 -2.55
N GLU A 27 -10.40 23.62 -1.95
CA GLU A 27 -9.16 23.72 -1.16
C GLU A 27 -7.92 23.38 -1.98
N ARG A 28 -8.08 22.91 -3.23
CA ARG A 28 -6.96 22.40 -4.04
C ARG A 28 -5.92 23.47 -4.37
N ASP A 29 -6.33 24.70 -4.59
CA ASP A 29 -5.39 25.81 -4.82
C ASP A 29 -4.51 26.03 -3.58
N SER A 30 -5.10 26.03 -2.37
CA SER A 30 -4.35 26.15 -1.11
C SER A 30 -3.43 24.96 -0.87
N PHE A 31 -3.83 23.75 -1.30
CA PHE A 31 -2.98 22.56 -1.22
C PHE A 31 -1.73 22.73 -2.11
N PHE A 32 -1.90 23.16 -3.36
CA PHE A 32 -0.76 23.36 -4.27
C PHE A 32 0.14 24.51 -3.82
N ASP A 33 -0.41 25.57 -3.23
CA ASP A 33 0.40 26.66 -2.64
C ASP A 33 1.25 26.15 -1.47
N LYS A 34 0.69 25.29 -0.61
CA LYS A 34 1.39 24.70 0.54
C LYS A 34 2.53 23.75 0.12
N HIS A 35 2.32 22.98 -0.94
CA HIS A 35 3.24 21.93 -1.40
C HIS A 35 3.99 22.28 -2.69
N TYR A 36 4.02 23.57 -3.07
CA TYR A 36 4.47 24.07 -4.37
C TYR A 36 5.88 23.59 -4.79
N ASP A 37 6.78 23.41 -3.82
CA ASP A 37 8.14 22.93 -4.06
C ASP A 37 8.19 21.50 -4.63
N LEU A 38 7.17 20.69 -4.34
CA LEU A 38 7.11 19.28 -4.69
C LEU A 38 5.98 18.93 -5.66
N VAL A 39 4.84 19.61 -5.54
CA VAL A 39 3.62 19.33 -6.30
C VAL A 39 3.06 20.64 -6.86
N LYS A 40 3.06 20.78 -8.18
CA LYS A 40 2.57 22.00 -8.85
C LYS A 40 1.26 21.78 -9.60
N SER A 41 0.90 20.52 -9.82
CA SER A 41 -0.23 20.14 -10.63
C SER A 41 -0.79 18.78 -10.24
N GLU A 42 -2.01 18.48 -10.69
CA GLU A 42 -2.60 17.15 -10.57
C GLU A 42 -1.76 16.08 -11.31
N SER A 43 -1.05 16.47 -12.37
CA SER A 43 -0.12 15.54 -13.04
C SER A 43 1.03 15.12 -12.13
N ASP A 44 1.50 15.98 -11.24
CA ASP A 44 2.56 15.64 -10.28
C ASP A 44 2.03 14.69 -9.21
N ILE A 45 0.76 14.85 -8.80
CA ILE A 45 0.07 13.91 -7.91
C ILE A 45 0.06 12.50 -8.52
N GLU A 46 -0.32 12.37 -9.79
CA GLU A 46 -0.33 11.07 -10.46
C GLU A 46 1.08 10.46 -10.59
N GLN A 47 2.10 11.28 -10.87
CA GLN A 47 3.48 10.82 -10.85
C GLN A 47 3.90 10.33 -9.44
N ILE A 48 3.48 11.02 -8.39
CA ILE A 48 3.73 10.62 -7.00
C ILE A 48 3.02 9.30 -6.69
N ARG A 49 1.77 9.11 -7.10
CA ARG A 49 1.05 7.83 -6.93
C ARG A 49 1.80 6.68 -7.59
N ILE A 50 2.25 6.89 -8.83
CA ILE A 50 3.03 5.89 -9.57
C ILE A 50 4.34 5.60 -8.84
N ALA A 51 5.05 6.62 -8.37
CA ALA A 51 6.33 6.46 -7.69
C ALA A 51 6.20 5.74 -6.33
N VAL A 52 5.17 6.08 -5.54
CA VAL A 52 4.85 5.38 -4.28
C VAL A 52 4.48 3.93 -4.56
N LYS A 53 3.58 3.68 -5.53
CA LYS A 53 3.19 2.33 -5.93
C LYS A 53 4.38 1.52 -6.42
N ALA A 54 5.25 2.10 -7.25
CA ALA A 54 6.48 1.47 -7.74
C ALA A 54 7.42 1.08 -6.61
N ALA A 55 7.55 1.92 -5.57
CA ALA A 55 8.40 1.64 -4.42
C ALA A 55 7.89 0.49 -3.53
N GLU A 56 6.60 0.17 -3.61
CA GLU A 56 5.98 -0.94 -2.89
C GLU A 56 6.02 -2.27 -3.66
N LEU A 57 6.35 -2.23 -4.95
CA LEU A 57 6.43 -3.42 -5.76
C LEU A 57 7.68 -4.24 -5.43
N LYS A 58 7.45 -5.52 -5.19
CA LYS A 58 8.48 -6.54 -5.03
C LYS A 58 8.06 -7.78 -5.78
N LYS A 59 9.04 -8.62 -6.11
CA LYS A 59 8.77 -9.96 -6.60
C LYS A 59 7.88 -10.70 -5.59
N GLY A 60 6.84 -11.36 -6.07
CA GLY A 60 5.85 -12.05 -5.24
C GLY A 60 4.67 -11.19 -4.79
N THR A 61 4.68 -9.87 -5.05
CA THR A 61 3.52 -9.01 -4.75
C THR A 61 2.30 -9.49 -5.54
N ARG A 62 1.17 -9.56 -4.84
CA ARG A 62 -0.13 -9.85 -5.45
C ARG A 62 -0.71 -8.58 -6.05
N VAL A 63 -1.14 -8.67 -7.29
CA VAL A 63 -1.68 -7.55 -8.04
C VAL A 63 -2.96 -7.95 -8.76
N LYS A 64 -3.82 -6.98 -8.98
CA LYS A 64 -4.91 -7.04 -9.94
C LYS A 64 -4.56 -6.16 -11.13
N VAL A 65 -4.80 -6.63 -12.33
CA VAL A 65 -4.50 -5.90 -13.56
C VAL A 65 -5.77 -5.71 -14.37
N ASP A 66 -5.88 -4.57 -15.04
CA ASP A 66 -6.92 -4.30 -16.05
C ASP A 66 -6.34 -3.37 -17.11
N PHE A 67 -5.84 -3.94 -18.21
CA PHE A 67 -5.29 -3.15 -19.31
C PHE A 67 -5.52 -3.81 -20.66
N THR A 68 -5.37 -3.00 -21.71
CA THR A 68 -5.50 -3.46 -23.09
C THR A 68 -4.17 -3.32 -23.80
N HIS A 69 -3.64 -4.43 -24.30
CA HIS A 69 -2.47 -4.46 -25.16
C HIS A 69 -2.90 -4.34 -26.63
N VAL A 70 -2.36 -3.35 -27.32
CA VAL A 70 -2.61 -3.10 -28.75
C VAL A 70 -1.39 -3.57 -29.53
N PRO A 71 -1.46 -4.66 -30.31
CA PRO A 71 -0.34 -5.14 -31.09
C PRO A 71 -0.10 -4.29 -32.35
N ASP A 72 1.16 -4.09 -32.74
CA ASP A 72 1.57 -3.21 -33.85
C ASP A 72 1.06 -3.59 -35.25
N LYS A 73 0.50 -4.80 -35.43
CA LYS A 73 0.22 -5.38 -36.76
C LYS A 73 -1.26 -5.64 -37.06
N GLY A 74 -2.14 -4.70 -36.71
CA GLY A 74 -3.57 -4.80 -37.05
C GLY A 74 -4.28 -6.01 -36.44
N GLN A 75 -3.68 -6.60 -35.40
CA GLN A 75 -4.28 -7.66 -34.62
C GLN A 75 -5.29 -7.06 -33.65
N ASN A 76 -6.25 -7.86 -33.23
CA ASN A 76 -7.24 -7.44 -32.26
C ASN A 76 -6.57 -7.09 -30.93
N ASN A 77 -7.11 -6.06 -30.28
CA ASN A 77 -6.72 -5.66 -28.93
C ASN A 77 -6.92 -6.85 -27.97
N ILE A 78 -5.92 -7.11 -27.14
CA ILE A 78 -5.97 -8.16 -26.13
C ILE A 78 -6.14 -7.47 -24.77
N ARG A 79 -7.26 -7.76 -24.09
CA ARG A 79 -7.51 -7.25 -22.74
C ARG A 79 -7.03 -8.27 -21.72
N PHE A 80 -6.23 -7.80 -20.77
CA PHE A 80 -5.77 -8.56 -19.62
C PHE A 80 -6.54 -8.06 -18.41
N VAL A 81 -7.34 -8.93 -17.80
CA VAL A 81 -8.08 -8.64 -16.57
C VAL A 81 -7.94 -9.81 -15.62
N GLY A 82 -7.53 -9.55 -14.39
CA GLY A 82 -7.51 -10.57 -13.35
C GLY A 82 -6.49 -10.31 -12.27
N ASN A 83 -6.38 -11.28 -11.36
CA ASN A 83 -5.39 -11.27 -10.32
C ASN A 83 -4.15 -12.05 -10.77
N GLY A 84 -2.99 -11.68 -10.25
CA GLY A 84 -1.73 -12.31 -10.58
C GLY A 84 -0.62 -12.00 -9.57
N THR A 85 0.57 -12.47 -9.90
CA THR A 85 1.78 -12.29 -9.10
C THR A 85 2.85 -11.58 -9.93
N VAL A 86 3.54 -10.62 -9.31
CA VAL A 86 4.69 -9.94 -9.90
C VAL A 86 5.91 -10.87 -9.89
N ASP A 87 6.50 -11.10 -11.06
CA ASP A 87 7.73 -11.89 -11.24
C ASP A 87 8.98 -11.00 -11.25
N LEU A 88 8.89 -9.84 -11.91
CA LEU A 88 9.96 -8.87 -12.09
C LEU A 88 9.36 -7.46 -12.18
N PHE A 89 10.09 -6.49 -11.66
CA PHE A 89 9.77 -5.07 -11.78
C PHE A 89 11.03 -4.32 -12.25
N ASP A 90 10.92 -3.58 -13.35
CA ASP A 90 12.03 -2.83 -13.94
C ASP A 90 11.50 -1.63 -14.75
N ASP A 91 12.13 -0.45 -14.63
CA ASP A 91 11.82 0.77 -15.40
C ASP A 91 10.30 1.07 -15.56
N ASN A 92 9.55 1.08 -14.45
CA ASN A 92 8.09 1.28 -14.41
C ASN A 92 7.25 0.23 -15.18
N ARG A 93 7.87 -0.89 -15.57
CA ARG A 93 7.21 -2.05 -16.17
C ARG A 93 7.10 -3.17 -15.16
N VAL A 94 5.91 -3.73 -15.08
CA VAL A 94 5.57 -4.85 -14.21
C VAL A 94 5.42 -6.09 -15.07
N PHE A 95 6.26 -7.07 -14.80
CA PHE A 95 6.17 -8.40 -15.42
C PHE A 95 5.59 -9.37 -14.40
N GLY A 96 4.63 -10.15 -14.82
CA GLY A 96 4.00 -11.12 -13.93
C GLY A 96 3.24 -12.20 -14.65
N ARG A 97 2.54 -13.02 -13.86
CA ARG A 97 1.65 -14.06 -14.31
C ARG A 97 0.29 -13.91 -13.62
N LEU A 98 -0.77 -13.94 -14.41
CA LEU A 98 -2.13 -14.09 -13.93
C LEU A 98 -2.33 -15.46 -13.28
N ASP A 99 -3.39 -15.59 -12.49
CA ASP A 99 -3.72 -16.84 -11.79
C ASP A 99 -4.11 -17.98 -12.75
N ASP A 100 -4.50 -17.67 -13.99
CA ASP A 100 -4.72 -18.63 -15.07
C ASP A 100 -3.42 -19.07 -15.77
N GLY A 101 -2.27 -18.51 -15.36
CA GLY A 101 -0.95 -18.78 -15.89
C GLY A 101 -0.51 -17.87 -17.04
N GLN A 102 -1.39 -16.98 -17.53
CA GLN A 102 -1.05 -16.07 -18.63
C GLN A 102 0.01 -15.05 -18.18
N PRO A 103 1.15 -14.92 -18.88
CA PRO A 103 2.12 -13.87 -18.57
C PRO A 103 1.61 -12.50 -19.04
N PHE A 104 1.93 -11.46 -18.30
CA PHE A 104 1.61 -10.07 -18.64
C PHE A 104 2.82 -9.14 -18.47
N CYS A 105 2.80 -8.04 -19.21
CA CYS A 105 3.71 -6.91 -19.07
C CYS A 105 2.91 -5.61 -19.21
N CYS A 106 2.86 -4.80 -18.17
CA CYS A 106 2.11 -3.54 -18.15
C CYS A 106 2.84 -2.43 -17.38
N LEU A 107 2.29 -1.23 -17.39
CA LEU A 107 2.80 -0.12 -16.59
C LEU A 107 2.35 -0.24 -15.13
N VAL A 108 3.07 0.40 -14.22
CA VAL A 108 2.68 0.51 -12.80
C VAL A 108 1.29 1.15 -12.63
N SER A 109 0.90 2.04 -13.54
CA SER A 109 -0.44 2.67 -13.56
C SER A 109 -1.56 1.65 -13.75
N ASP A 110 -1.29 0.54 -14.42
CA ASP A 110 -2.28 -0.43 -14.90
C ASP A 110 -2.55 -1.56 -13.89
N ILE A 111 -1.88 -1.50 -12.74
CA ILE A 111 -1.96 -2.50 -11.69
C ILE A 111 -2.53 -1.92 -10.40
N GLU A 112 -3.22 -2.73 -9.63
CA GLU A 112 -3.68 -2.45 -8.28
C GLU A 112 -2.98 -3.46 -7.36
N ILE A 113 -2.24 -2.98 -6.35
CA ILE A 113 -1.58 -3.85 -5.37
C ILE A 113 -2.68 -4.40 -4.46
N LEU A 114 -2.76 -5.72 -4.34
CA LEU A 114 -3.66 -6.38 -3.42
C LEU A 114 -2.92 -6.50 -2.09
N ASP A 115 -3.43 -5.84 -1.05
CA ASP A 115 -2.75 -5.66 0.24
C ASP A 115 -2.09 -6.94 0.75
N SER A 116 -0.79 -6.83 1.02
CA SER A 116 -0.02 -7.85 1.74
C SER A 116 -0.28 -7.83 3.26
N GLU A 117 -1.16 -6.96 3.76
CA GLU A 117 -1.47 -6.82 5.20
C GLU A 117 -2.01 -8.11 5.85
N LYS A 118 -2.44 -9.08 5.04
CA LYS A 118 -2.83 -10.41 5.54
C LYS A 118 -1.68 -11.40 5.70
N LEU A 119 -0.47 -11.09 5.22
CA LEU A 119 0.68 -12.01 5.29
C LEU A 119 1.64 -11.74 6.46
N GLU A 120 1.59 -10.56 7.08
CA GLU A 120 2.36 -10.24 8.30
C GLU A 120 1.57 -10.52 9.60
N SER A 121 0.24 -10.65 9.51
CA SER A 121 -0.62 -11.05 10.63
C SER A 121 -0.68 -12.58 10.86
N ALA A 122 -0.12 -13.39 9.94
CA ALA A 122 0.04 -14.83 10.15
C ALA A 122 1.34 -15.22 10.88
N VAL A 123 2.37 -14.36 10.88
CA VAL A 123 3.63 -14.59 11.62
C VAL A 123 3.54 -14.02 13.05
N ASN A 124 2.68 -13.02 13.29
CA ASN A 124 2.45 -12.46 14.63
C ASN A 124 1.29 -13.12 15.41
N HIS A 125 0.76 -14.26 14.95
CA HIS A 125 -0.37 -14.94 15.62
C HIS A 125 0.05 -15.92 16.75
N GLU A 126 1.29 -15.89 17.24
CA GLU A 126 1.66 -16.66 18.45
C GLU A 126 1.91 -15.83 19.71
N GLU A 127 2.29 -14.55 19.63
CA GLU A 127 2.66 -13.80 20.85
C GLU A 127 1.48 -13.08 21.54
N SER A 128 0.41 -12.73 20.80
CA SER A 128 -0.72 -11.96 21.34
C SER A 128 -1.68 -12.75 22.25
N LYS A 129 -1.59 -14.08 22.30
CA LYS A 129 -2.40 -14.90 23.23
C LYS A 129 -1.83 -14.90 24.65
N ALA A 130 -0.53 -14.65 24.82
CA ALA A 130 0.11 -14.68 26.13
C ALA A 130 -0.13 -13.37 26.90
N ILE A 131 -0.08 -12.22 26.24
CA ILE A 131 -0.16 -10.90 26.91
C ILE A 131 -1.54 -10.68 27.52
N ASN A 132 -2.62 -11.07 26.85
CA ASN A 132 -3.98 -10.94 27.40
C ASN A 132 -4.20 -11.83 28.64
N LYS A 133 -3.62 -13.04 28.68
CA LYS A 133 -3.70 -13.91 29.86
C LYS A 133 -2.90 -13.38 31.05
N VAL A 134 -1.71 -12.84 30.81
CA VAL A 134 -0.86 -12.26 31.86
C VAL A 134 -1.49 -11.00 32.45
N PHE A 135 -2.05 -10.13 31.60
CA PHE A 135 -2.70 -8.90 32.07
C PHE A 135 -3.97 -9.20 32.90
N PHE A 136 -4.78 -10.19 32.48
CA PHE A 136 -5.95 -10.62 33.25
C PHE A 136 -5.57 -11.21 34.62
N PHE A 137 -4.47 -11.97 34.69
CA PHE A 137 -3.97 -12.51 35.96
C PHE A 137 -3.43 -11.42 36.90
N ILE A 138 -2.72 -10.42 36.38
CA ILE A 138 -2.22 -9.29 37.19
C ILE A 138 -3.38 -8.46 37.76
N CYS A 139 -4.42 -8.17 36.96
CA CYS A 139 -5.60 -7.47 37.44
C CYS A 139 -6.38 -8.29 38.50
N LEU A 140 -6.46 -9.62 38.36
CA LEU A 140 -7.12 -10.47 39.33
C LEU A 140 -6.38 -10.50 40.68
N VAL A 141 -5.04 -10.60 40.65
CA VAL A 141 -4.21 -10.65 41.87
C VAL A 141 -4.20 -9.30 42.59
N LEU A 142 -4.14 -8.18 41.86
CA LEU A 142 -4.24 -6.84 42.45
C LEU A 142 -5.65 -6.54 42.98
N GLY A 143 -6.70 -7.01 42.29
CA GLY A 143 -8.08 -6.87 42.76
C GLY A 143 -8.37 -7.63 44.06
N CYS A 144 -7.77 -8.80 44.27
CA CYS A 144 -7.92 -9.55 45.52
C CYS A 144 -7.18 -8.94 46.72
N ALA A 145 -6.14 -8.13 46.49
CA ALA A 145 -5.41 -7.46 47.58
C ALA A 145 -6.17 -6.27 48.18
N VAL A 146 -7.07 -5.63 47.42
CA VAL A 146 -7.80 -4.43 47.87
C VAL A 146 -9.04 -4.78 48.72
N VAL A 147 -9.58 -6.00 48.64
CA VAL A 147 -10.80 -6.39 49.37
C VAL A 147 -10.52 -6.97 50.78
N LYS A 148 -9.25 -7.03 51.21
CA LYS A 148 -8.88 -7.66 52.50
C LYS A 148 -7.97 -6.83 53.42
N GLY A 149 -8.07 -5.50 53.33
CA GLY A 149 -7.41 -4.56 54.27
C GLY A 149 -8.43 -3.77 55.09
N CYS A 150 -8.73 -4.28 56.30
CA CYS A 150 -9.17 -3.59 57.54
C CYS A 150 -10.21 -2.45 57.44
N GLY A 151 -11.39 -2.50 58.06
CA GLY A 151 -11.84 -3.40 59.12
C GLY A 151 -11.13 -3.17 60.46
N LEU A 152 -11.09 -1.93 60.95
CA LEU A 152 -11.08 -1.59 62.38
C LEU A 152 -11.55 -0.14 62.60
#